data_AF-A0A8H8BZF9-F1
#
_entry.id   AF-A0A8H8BZF9-F1
#
_cell.length_a   1.000
_cell.length_b   1.000
_cell.length_c   1.000
_cell.angle_alpha   90.00
_cell.angle_beta   90.00
_cell.angle_gamma   90.00
#
_symmetry.space_group_name_H-M   'P 1'
#
loop_
_entity.id
_entity.type
_entity.pdbx_description
1 polymer ?
#
loop_
_entity_poly.entity_id
_entity_poly.type
_entity_poly.pdbx_seq_one_letter_code
_entity_poly.pdbx_strand_id
1 'polypeptide(L)'
;MAQVASLASLNLPTTSAYFRFVNDSPLFETEKPYEILVGNLPPEQEFMRQNITFSGHPGVPIRDLRPFPSMLHLNVREEDGLKEYLGKTREILIDHLDAEEIIMFDYNIRNSAVAGDTGTGYTSGGFHKAPDPPALEVHTDTTKDSGLRRIRRHLTKQEEDQYLDGAWCLRIVK
;
A
#
# COMPACT_ATOMS: atom_id res chain seq x y z
N MET A 1 1.90 -36.34 3.54
CA MET A 1 1.68 -35.09 4.30
C MET A 1 2.97 -34.76 5.03
N ALA A 2 3.72 -33.75 4.56
CA ALA A 2 4.95 -33.33 5.22
C ALA A 2 4.58 -32.54 6.49
N GLN A 3 5.14 -32.91 7.64
CA GLN A 3 5.04 -32.10 8.85
C GLN A 3 5.75 -30.77 8.61
N VAL A 4 4.99 -29.66 8.63
CA VAL A 4 5.59 -28.33 8.63
C VAL A 4 6.30 -28.18 9.97
N ALA A 5 7.62 -28.26 9.96
CA ALA A 5 8.43 -28.01 11.15
C ALA A 5 8.09 -26.61 11.68
N SER A 6 7.85 -26.51 12.98
CA SER A 6 7.58 -25.23 13.63
C SER A 6 8.74 -24.27 13.38
N LEU A 7 8.46 -23.02 12.98
CA LEU A 7 9.48 -21.98 12.82
C LEU A 7 10.34 -21.81 14.10
N ALA A 8 9.81 -22.18 15.26
CA ALA A 8 10.53 -22.16 16.53
C ALA A 8 11.61 -23.25 16.68
N SER A 9 11.58 -24.33 15.89
CA SER A 9 12.60 -25.38 15.94
C SER A 9 13.76 -25.19 14.96
N LEU A 10 13.70 -24.17 14.09
CA LEU A 10 14.78 -23.87 13.15
C LEU A 10 15.83 -22.96 13.80
N ASN A 11 17.11 -23.37 13.74
CA ASN A 11 18.26 -22.55 14.16
C ASN A 11 18.56 -21.48 13.11
N LEU A 12 17.68 -20.49 12.99
CA LEU A 12 17.80 -19.38 12.04
C LEU A 12 18.71 -18.28 12.59
N PRO A 13 19.54 -17.64 11.73
CA PRO A 13 20.18 -16.39 12.09
C PRO A 13 19.14 -15.40 12.60
N THR A 14 19.33 -14.93 13.84
CA THR A 14 18.39 -14.05 14.53
C THR A 14 19.11 -12.76 14.89
N THR A 15 18.49 -11.64 14.54
CA THR A 15 18.87 -10.31 15.01
C THR A 15 17.73 -9.75 15.86
N SER A 16 17.93 -8.60 16.49
CA SER A 16 16.88 -7.90 17.22
C SER A 16 16.68 -6.50 16.65
N ALA A 17 15.45 -6.01 16.76
CA ALA A 17 15.11 -4.65 16.34
C ALA A 17 14.24 -3.96 17.39
N TYR A 18 14.12 -2.65 17.23
CA TYR A 18 13.21 -1.81 17.97
C TYR A 18 12.03 -1.44 17.08
N PHE A 19 10.82 -1.76 17.51
CA PHE A 19 9.59 -1.38 16.82
C PHE A 19 8.80 -0.39 17.65
N ARG A 20 8.03 0.47 16.99
CA ARG A 20 7.02 1.31 17.61
C ARG A 20 5.66 0.87 17.13
N PHE A 21 4.76 0.56 18.06
CA PHE A 21 3.40 0.17 17.76
C PHE A 21 2.45 1.25 18.27
N VAL A 22 1.38 1.49 17.52
CA VAL A 22 0.28 2.34 17.99
C VAL A 22 -0.33 1.69 19.22
N ASN A 23 -0.45 2.45 20.30
CA ASN A 23 -1.12 1.98 21.52
C ASN A 23 -2.62 1.87 21.27
N ASP A 24 -3.23 0.84 21.87
CA ASP A 24 -4.68 0.74 21.89
C ASP A 24 -5.22 1.77 22.89
N SER A 25 -5.84 2.83 22.37
CA SER A 25 -6.40 3.93 23.14
C SER A 25 -7.91 3.80 23.15
N PRO A 26 -8.58 3.93 24.32
CA PRO A 26 -10.05 3.93 24.37
C PRO A 26 -10.69 5.00 23.48
N LEU A 27 -9.97 6.09 23.18
CA LEU A 27 -10.42 7.14 22.25
C LEU A 27 -10.69 6.59 20.84
N PHE A 28 -10.07 5.48 20.45
CA PHE A 28 -10.23 4.90 19.12
C PHE A 28 -11.58 4.22 18.90
N GLU A 29 -12.35 4.00 19.97
CA GLU A 29 -13.73 3.53 19.86
C GLU A 29 -14.66 4.64 19.35
N THR A 30 -14.37 5.90 19.68
CA THR A 30 -15.19 7.06 19.32
C THR A 30 -14.59 7.92 18.22
N GLU A 31 -13.27 7.89 18.06
CA GLU A 31 -12.52 8.72 17.13
C GLU A 31 -11.56 7.86 16.29
N LYS A 32 -11.25 8.28 15.06
CA LYS A 32 -10.24 7.57 14.28
C LYS A 32 -8.83 7.98 14.73
N PRO A 33 -7.84 7.08 14.75
CA PRO A 33 -6.44 7.45 14.93
C PRO A 33 -5.98 8.43 13.83
N TYR A 34 -5.35 9.54 14.20
CA TYR A 34 -4.84 10.54 13.26
C TYR A 34 -3.55 11.24 13.74
N GLU A 35 -2.80 11.80 12.77
CA GLU A 35 -1.66 12.69 12.95
C GLU A 35 -1.67 13.75 11.84
N ILE A 36 -1.64 15.04 12.20
CA ILE A 36 -1.69 16.19 11.29
C ILE A 36 -0.27 16.73 11.11
N LEU A 37 0.36 16.37 10.00
CA LEU A 37 1.76 16.69 9.68
C LEU A 37 1.96 18.09 9.06
N VAL A 38 0.89 18.76 8.62
CA VAL A 38 0.96 20.00 7.82
C VAL A 38 0.10 21.10 8.44
N GLY A 39 0.53 22.35 8.25
CA GLY A 39 -0.20 23.56 8.66
C GLY A 39 0.25 24.09 10.02
N ASN A 40 0.13 25.40 10.21
CA ASN A 40 0.41 26.07 11.48
C ASN A 40 -0.85 26.06 12.34
N LEU A 41 -0.79 25.44 13.52
CA LEU A 41 -1.79 25.61 14.56
C LEU A 41 -1.28 26.64 15.56
N PRO A 42 -2.19 27.40 16.19
CA PRO A 42 -1.83 28.20 17.34
C PRO A 42 -1.17 27.33 18.43
N PRO A 43 -0.18 27.82 19.20
CA PRO A 43 0.52 27.03 20.22
C PRO A 43 -0.42 26.32 21.21
N GLU A 44 -1.55 26.95 21.53
CA GLU A 44 -2.58 26.40 22.41
C GLU A 44 -3.38 25.24 21.80
N GLN A 45 -3.30 25.02 20.48
CA GLN A 45 -4.00 23.93 19.76
C GLN A 45 -3.05 22.82 19.28
N GLU A 46 -1.74 22.95 19.50
CA GLU A 46 -0.74 21.97 19.08
C GLU A 46 -1.02 20.56 19.64
N PHE A 47 -1.62 20.46 20.83
CA PHE A 47 -2.01 19.18 21.42
C PHE A 47 -3.06 18.41 20.58
N MET A 48 -3.81 19.09 19.71
CA MET A 48 -4.81 18.47 18.85
C MET A 48 -4.24 17.87 17.57
N ARG A 49 -2.93 17.98 17.31
CA ARG A 49 -2.31 17.46 16.08
C ARG A 49 -2.41 15.96 15.92
N GLN A 50 -2.49 15.23 17.02
CA GLN A 50 -2.54 13.78 16.99
C GLN A 50 -3.32 13.27 18.19
N ASN A 51 -4.05 12.18 17.99
CA ASN A 51 -4.59 11.37 19.09
C ASN A 51 -3.88 9.99 19.19
N ILE A 52 -2.82 9.79 18.39
CA ILE A 52 -2.02 8.56 18.38
C ILE A 52 -0.92 8.65 19.45
N THR A 53 -0.76 7.57 20.20
CA THR A 53 0.42 7.35 21.04
C THR A 53 1.10 6.06 20.63
N PHE A 54 2.42 5.99 20.82
CA PHE A 54 3.22 4.82 20.44
C PHE A 54 3.87 4.19 21.66
N SER A 55 3.91 2.86 21.70
CA SER A 55 4.77 2.10 22.61
C SER A 55 5.98 1.57 21.85
N GLY A 56 7.15 1.73 22.45
CA GLY A 56 8.40 1.17 21.95
C GLY A 56 8.60 -0.25 22.47
N HIS A 57 8.91 -1.17 21.58
CA HIS A 57 9.20 -2.56 21.88
C HIS A 57 10.62 -2.88 21.42
N PRO A 58 11.63 -2.79 22.32
CA PRO A 58 13.00 -3.16 22.00
C PRO A 58 13.16 -4.69 21.97
N GLY A 59 14.20 -5.15 21.28
CA GLY A 59 14.60 -6.55 21.36
C GLY A 59 13.68 -7.53 20.62
N VAL A 60 12.83 -7.04 19.71
CA VAL A 60 11.94 -7.93 18.95
C VAL A 60 12.80 -8.79 18.02
N PRO A 61 12.71 -10.13 18.12
CA PRO A 61 13.55 -11.02 17.33
C PRO A 61 13.10 -11.01 15.87
N ILE A 62 14.04 -10.70 14.98
CA ILE A 62 13.89 -10.83 13.53
C ILE A 62 14.71 -12.03 13.10
N ARG A 63 14.05 -13.00 12.47
CA ARG A 63 14.70 -14.21 11.94
C ARG A 63 14.92 -14.07 10.45
N ASP A 64 16.11 -14.45 9.99
CA ASP A 64 16.42 -14.50 8.57
C ASP A 64 15.81 -15.75 7.93
N LEU A 65 14.79 -15.54 7.09
CA LEU A 65 14.12 -16.59 6.32
C LEU A 65 14.70 -16.76 4.91
N ARG A 66 15.73 -15.99 4.51
CA ARG A 66 16.35 -16.12 3.17
C ARG A 66 16.82 -17.55 2.86
N PRO A 67 17.35 -18.35 3.81
CA PRO A 67 17.71 -19.74 3.54
C PRO A 67 16.51 -20.70 3.36
N PHE A 68 15.28 -20.24 3.64
CA PHE A 68 14.06 -21.04 3.61
C PHE A 68 12.98 -20.37 2.76
N PRO A 69 13.19 -20.23 1.44
CA PRO A 69 12.28 -19.51 0.55
C PRO A 69 10.87 -20.12 0.52
N SER A 70 10.76 -21.44 0.72
CA SER A 70 9.46 -22.14 0.80
C SER A 70 8.59 -21.74 1.99
N MET A 71 9.15 -21.03 2.99
CA MET A 71 8.42 -20.53 4.15
C MET A 71 7.95 -19.08 4.00
N LEU A 72 8.37 -18.39 2.94
CA LEU A 72 7.89 -17.05 2.60
C LEU A 72 6.50 -17.17 1.98
N HIS A 73 5.47 -17.11 2.82
CA HIS A 73 4.09 -16.93 2.37
C HIS A 73 3.89 -15.46 1.94
N LEU A 74 4.36 -15.11 0.75
CA LEU A 74 4.00 -13.86 0.11
C LEU A 74 2.59 -14.02 -0.45
N ASN A 75 1.62 -13.27 0.11
CA ASN A 75 0.29 -13.15 -0.48
C ASN A 75 0.41 -12.31 -1.75
N VAL A 76 0.74 -12.97 -2.87
CA VAL A 76 0.75 -12.34 -4.18
C VAL A 76 -0.71 -12.17 -4.61
N ARG A 77 -1.13 -10.94 -4.92
CA ARG A 77 -2.41 -10.72 -5.61
C ARG A 77 -2.30 -11.37 -6.98
N GLU A 78 -3.07 -12.42 -7.22
CA GLU A 78 -3.11 -13.08 -8.52
C GLU A 78 -4.06 -12.31 -9.45
N GLU A 79 -3.50 -11.55 -10.39
CA GLU A 79 -4.24 -11.09 -11.57
C GLU A 79 -4.01 -12.10 -12.71
N ASP A 80 -5.09 -12.56 -13.34
CA ASP A 80 -5.12 -13.76 -14.21
C ASP A 80 -4.17 -13.70 -15.42
N GLY A 81 -3.75 -12.51 -15.87
CA GLY A 81 -2.75 -12.35 -16.95
C GLY A 81 -1.30 -12.24 -16.48
N LEU A 82 -1.08 -11.72 -15.28
CA LEU A 82 0.27 -11.47 -14.74
C LEU A 82 0.94 -12.78 -14.33
N LYS A 83 0.15 -13.74 -13.83
CA LYS A 83 0.64 -15.05 -13.38
C LYS A 83 1.29 -15.86 -14.51
N GLU A 84 0.69 -15.88 -15.71
CA GLU A 84 1.25 -16.60 -16.86
C GLU A 84 2.57 -15.97 -17.32
N TYR A 85 2.62 -14.63 -17.36
CA TYR A 85 3.83 -13.89 -17.70
C TYR A 85 4.97 -14.16 -16.70
N LEU A 86 4.70 -14.01 -15.40
CA LEU A 86 5.69 -14.27 -14.35
C LEU A 86 6.16 -15.74 -14.36
N GLY A 87 5.25 -16.69 -14.62
CA GLY A 87 5.60 -18.11 -14.75
C GLY A 87 6.59 -18.37 -15.86
N LYS A 88 6.30 -17.89 -17.08
CA LYS A 88 7.21 -18.05 -18.23
C LYS A 88 8.54 -17.33 -18.03
N THR A 89 8.53 -16.13 -17.46
CA THR A 89 9.77 -15.40 -17.17
C THR A 89 10.60 -16.14 -16.11
N ARG A 90 9.97 -16.70 -15.08
CA ARG A 90 10.66 -17.51 -14.06
C ARG A 90 11.37 -18.71 -14.68
N GLU A 91 10.71 -19.45 -15.57
CA GLU A 91 11.31 -20.60 -16.27
C GLU A 91 12.53 -20.19 -17.11
N ILE A 92 12.41 -19.11 -17.89
CA ILE A 92 13.51 -18.58 -18.70
C ILE A 92 14.71 -18.17 -17.82
N LEU A 93 14.45 -17.52 -16.68
CA LEU A 93 15.50 -17.04 -15.79
C LEU A 93 16.20 -18.18 -15.04
N ILE A 94 15.47 -19.21 -14.63
CA ILE A 94 16.05 -20.42 -14.03
C ILE A 94 17.05 -21.06 -14.99
N ASP A 95 16.63 -21.28 -16.25
CA ASP A 95 17.47 -21.90 -17.28
C ASP A 95 18.68 -21.01 -17.64
N HIS A 96 18.47 -19.71 -17.81
CA HIS A 96 19.53 -18.80 -18.26
C HIS A 96 20.59 -18.52 -17.18
N LEU A 97 20.20 -18.51 -15.90
CA LEU A 97 21.08 -18.16 -14.79
C LEU A 97 21.62 -19.37 -14.03
N ASP A 98 21.21 -20.60 -14.41
CA ASP A 98 21.48 -21.83 -13.65
C ASP A 98 21.10 -21.68 -12.16
N ALA A 99 19.94 -21.06 -11.93
CA ALA A 99 19.46 -20.72 -10.59
C ALA A 99 18.54 -21.81 -10.03
N GLU A 100 18.72 -22.19 -8.76
CA GLU A 100 17.86 -23.17 -8.08
C GLU A 100 16.42 -22.65 -7.91
N GLU A 101 16.26 -21.35 -7.67
CA GLU A 101 14.97 -20.72 -7.43
C GLU A 101 15.02 -19.24 -7.88
N ILE A 102 13.96 -18.77 -8.54
CA ILE A 102 13.77 -17.37 -8.89
C ILE A 102 12.47 -16.89 -8.26
N ILE A 103 12.59 -15.90 -7.36
CA ILE A 103 11.44 -15.24 -6.71
C ILE A 103 11.11 -13.99 -7.51
N MET A 104 9.95 -13.99 -8.16
CA MET A 104 9.43 -12.81 -8.86
C MET A 104 8.29 -12.19 -8.06
N PHE A 105 8.31 -10.88 -7.92
CA PHE A 105 7.24 -10.11 -7.30
C PHE A 105 6.96 -8.88 -8.15
N ASP A 106 5.68 -8.57 -8.34
CA ASP A 106 5.28 -7.27 -8.87
C ASP A 106 5.41 -6.22 -7.77
N TYR A 107 6.21 -5.20 -8.02
CA TYR A 107 6.35 -4.06 -7.12
C TYR A 107 6.01 -2.79 -7.89
N ASN A 108 5.00 -2.08 -7.41
CA ASN A 108 4.62 -0.80 -7.98
C ASN A 108 5.34 0.31 -7.20
N ILE A 109 6.51 0.74 -7.67
CA ILE A 109 7.15 1.94 -7.10
C ILE A 109 6.29 3.14 -7.48
N ARG A 110 5.63 3.72 -6.49
CA ARG A 110 5.11 5.08 -6.61
C ARG A 110 6.31 6.02 -6.65
N ASN A 111 6.76 6.36 -7.86
CA ASN A 111 7.81 7.33 -8.04
C ASN A 111 7.18 8.72 -7.85
N SER A 112 7.45 9.35 -6.70
CA SER A 112 7.07 10.73 -6.41
C SER A 112 8.06 11.74 -7.00
N ALA A 113 8.90 11.33 -7.96
CA ALA A 113 9.66 12.25 -8.77
C ALA A 113 8.68 13.24 -9.42
N VAL A 114 8.69 14.47 -8.90
CA VAL A 114 8.05 15.63 -9.48
C VAL A 114 8.71 15.80 -10.85
N ALA A 115 8.14 15.15 -11.87
CA ALA A 115 8.44 15.49 -13.25
C ALA A 115 8.15 16.98 -13.35
N GLY A 116 9.19 17.77 -13.67
CA GLY A 116 9.19 19.22 -13.60
C GLY A 116 8.23 19.86 -14.60
N ASP A 117 6.94 19.72 -14.37
CA ASP A 117 5.92 20.54 -15.00
C ASP A 117 5.60 21.69 -14.05
N THR A 118 6.24 22.82 -14.33
CA THR A 118 5.90 24.13 -13.77
C THR A 118 4.66 24.72 -14.45
N GLY A 119 3.97 23.94 -15.30
CA GLY A 119 2.68 24.27 -15.86
C GLY A 119 1.60 24.28 -14.79
N THR A 120 1.10 25.46 -14.47
CA THR A 120 -0.12 25.73 -13.69
C THR A 120 -1.40 25.18 -14.34
N GLY A 121 -1.30 24.34 -15.36
CA GLY A 121 -2.41 23.66 -16.00
C GLY A 121 -2.44 22.20 -15.58
N TYR A 122 -3.35 21.85 -14.65
CA TYR A 122 -3.75 20.46 -14.46
C TYR A 122 -4.32 19.95 -15.79
N THR A 123 -3.48 19.31 -16.60
CA THR A 123 -3.98 18.56 -17.75
C THR A 123 -4.89 17.47 -17.21
N SER A 124 -6.10 17.41 -17.75
CA SER A 124 -7.19 16.55 -17.29
C SER A 124 -6.85 15.09 -17.56
N GLY A 125 -6.00 14.50 -16.70
CA GLY A 125 -5.84 13.06 -16.60
C GLY A 125 -7.13 12.39 -16.13
N GLY A 126 -7.25 11.10 -16.38
CA GLY A 126 -8.45 10.33 -16.05
C GLY A 126 -8.85 9.27 -17.06
N PHE A 127 -8.04 9.02 -18.09
CA PHE A 127 -8.27 7.97 -19.08
C PHE A 127 -7.19 6.88 -19.02
N HIS A 128 -7.46 5.70 -19.57
CA HIS A 128 -6.47 4.61 -19.59
C HIS A 128 -5.18 4.99 -20.32
N LYS A 129 -5.26 5.87 -21.34
CA LYS A 129 -4.10 6.39 -22.09
C LYS A 129 -3.45 7.62 -21.46
N ALA A 130 -4.08 8.23 -20.47
CA ALA A 130 -3.64 9.44 -19.78
C ALA A 130 -4.11 9.38 -18.31
N PRO A 131 -3.43 8.60 -17.46
CA PRO A 131 -3.80 8.45 -16.06
C PRO A 131 -3.72 9.79 -15.32
N ASP A 132 -4.45 9.93 -14.21
CA ASP A 132 -4.27 11.08 -13.32
C ASP A 132 -2.80 11.13 -12.84
N PRO A 133 -2.21 12.33 -12.71
CA PRO A 133 -0.89 12.44 -12.10
C PRO A 133 -0.92 11.92 -10.66
N PRO A 134 0.22 11.46 -10.13
CA PRO A 134 0.29 10.99 -8.75
C PRO A 134 -0.16 12.11 -7.79
N ALA A 135 -0.92 11.72 -6.76
CA ALA A 135 -1.26 12.64 -5.69
C ALA A 135 0.02 13.08 -4.97
N LEU A 136 0.12 14.38 -4.68
CA LEU A 136 1.27 14.96 -3.99
C LEU A 136 1.36 14.50 -2.54
N GLU A 137 0.21 14.22 -1.92
CA GLU A 137 0.13 13.78 -0.53
C GLU A 137 -0.53 12.39 -0.44
N VAL A 138 -0.18 11.66 0.62
CA VAL A 138 -0.77 10.36 0.91
C VAL A 138 -2.24 10.56 1.30
N HIS A 139 -3.13 9.73 0.76
CA HIS A 139 -4.57 9.74 1.05
C HIS A 139 -5.37 10.96 0.55
N THR A 140 -4.76 11.85 -0.24
CA THR A 140 -5.49 12.88 -0.97
C THR A 140 -5.62 12.51 -2.44
N ASP A 141 -6.74 12.89 -3.06
CA ASP A 141 -6.87 12.79 -4.51
C ASP A 141 -6.12 13.94 -5.18
N THR A 142 -5.57 13.71 -6.38
CA THR A 142 -4.82 14.72 -7.16
C THR A 142 -5.64 15.98 -7.46
N THR A 143 -6.95 15.79 -7.66
CA THR A 143 -7.97 16.82 -7.87
C THR A 143 -9.26 16.40 -7.16
N LYS A 144 -10.14 17.36 -6.84
CA LYS A 144 -11.46 17.08 -6.24
C LYS A 144 -12.29 16.03 -6.99
N ASP A 145 -12.12 15.97 -8.32
CA ASP A 145 -12.92 15.10 -9.19
C ASP A 145 -12.23 13.78 -9.55
N SER A 146 -11.00 13.52 -9.07
CA SER A 146 -10.23 12.33 -9.47
C SER A 146 -10.91 11.03 -9.04
N GLY A 147 -11.35 10.96 -7.78
CA GLY A 147 -12.12 9.83 -7.28
C GLY A 147 -13.40 9.61 -8.09
N LEU A 148 -14.15 10.67 -8.37
CA LEU A 148 -15.37 10.59 -9.20
C LEU A 148 -15.08 10.09 -10.62
N ARG A 149 -14.03 10.60 -11.28
CA ARG A 149 -13.62 10.13 -12.62
C ARG A 149 -13.25 8.64 -12.61
N ARG A 150 -12.61 8.14 -11.56
CA ARG A 150 -12.29 6.72 -11.42
C ARG A 150 -13.54 5.87 -11.22
N ILE A 151 -14.46 6.32 -10.37
CA ILE A 151 -15.72 5.61 -10.09
C ILE A 151 -16.56 5.48 -11.36
N ARG A 152 -16.65 6.54 -12.18
CA ARG A 152 -17.36 6.52 -13.48
C ARG A 152 -16.88 5.43 -14.44
N ARG A 153 -15.65 4.91 -14.30
CA ARG A 153 -15.16 3.79 -15.13
C ARG A 153 -15.83 2.46 -14.81
N HIS A 154 -16.43 2.34 -13.63
CA HIS A 154 -17.03 1.12 -13.11
C HIS A 154 -18.55 1.18 -13.05
N LEU A 155 -19.14 2.36 -13.29
CA LEU A 155 -20.58 2.56 -13.28
C LEU A 155 -21.10 2.64 -14.71
N THR A 156 -22.28 2.10 -14.94
CA THR A 156 -23.10 2.42 -16.11
C THR A 156 -23.64 3.84 -16.00
N LYS A 157 -24.10 4.43 -17.11
CA LYS A 157 -24.72 5.78 -17.07
C LYS A 157 -25.87 5.89 -16.08
N GLN A 158 -26.71 4.85 -16.01
CA GLN A 158 -27.84 4.83 -15.08
C GLN A 158 -27.36 4.83 -13.62
N GLU A 159 -26.30 4.09 -13.32
CA GLU A 159 -25.69 4.06 -11.99
C GLU A 159 -24.96 5.36 -11.67
N GLU A 160 -24.34 6.02 -12.65
CA GLU A 160 -23.75 7.35 -12.46
C GLU A 160 -24.83 8.36 -12.04
N ASP A 161 -25.96 8.41 -12.76
CA ASP A 161 -27.06 9.32 -12.47
C ASP A 161 -27.69 9.04 -11.09
N GLN A 162 -27.69 7.77 -10.66
CA GLN A 162 -28.26 7.35 -9.38
C GLN A 162 -27.33 7.58 -8.18
N TYR A 163 -26.02 7.32 -8.33
CA TYR A 163 -25.09 7.26 -7.21
C TYR A 163 -24.13 8.45 -7.14
N LEU A 164 -23.98 9.23 -8.21
CA LEU A 164 -23.13 10.43 -8.24
C LEU A 164 -23.94 11.74 -8.16
N ASP A 165 -25.16 11.69 -7.62
CA ASP A 165 -26.06 12.82 -7.40
C ASP A 165 -25.67 13.71 -6.19
N GLY A 166 -24.64 13.31 -5.45
CA GLY A 166 -24.16 14.00 -4.25
C GLY A 166 -24.86 13.59 -2.95
N ALA A 167 -25.85 12.70 -2.99
CA ALA A 167 -26.52 12.17 -1.81
C ALA A 167 -25.74 11.00 -1.15
N TRP A 168 -24.81 10.39 -1.89
CA TRP A 168 -24.08 9.20 -1.46
C TRP A 168 -22.61 9.47 -1.11
N CYS A 169 -22.15 8.85 -0.02
CA CYS A 169 -20.73 8.77 0.31
C CYS A 169 -20.14 7.53 -0.35
N LEU A 170 -19.17 7.73 -1.25
CA LEU A 170 -18.56 6.65 -2.01
C LEU A 170 -17.29 6.16 -1.30
N ARG A 171 -17.14 4.84 -1.17
CA ARG A 171 -15.94 4.20 -0.60
C ARG A 171 -15.44 3.12 -1.54
N ILE A 172 -14.18 3.24 -1.96
CA ILE A 172 -13.49 2.17 -2.68
C ILE A 172 -13.09 1.11 -1.65
N VAL A 173 -13.69 -0.07 -1.75
CA VAL A 173 -13.35 -1.24 -0.92
C VAL A 173 -12.42 -2.14 -1.74
N LYS A 174 -11.35 -2.62 -1.10
CA LYS A 174 -10.19 -3.26 -1.76
C LYS A 174 -10.22 -4.78 -1.65
#